data_AF-A0A2C8YWK0-F1
#
_entry.id   AF-A0A2C8YWK0-F1
#
_cell.length_a   1.000
_cell.length_b   1.000
_cell.length_c   1.000
_cell.angle_alpha   90.00
_cell.angle_beta   90.00
_cell.angle_gamma   90.00
#
_symmetry.space_group_name_H-M   'P 1'
#
loop_
_entity.id
_entity.type
_entity.pdbx_description
1 polymer ?
#
loop_
_entity_poly.entity_id
_entity_poly.type
_entity_poly.pdbx_seq_one_letter_code
_entity_poly.pdbx_strand_id
1 'polypeptide(L)'
;MSKGFTLIELMVVISIMGILAAIAVPSLFGVVEKAKEKSDLLKLYYLRDALNRALVENEDALYNSAFVSTGDKATENLAKLRNSLNSASGVALFVIEVKNGVSINVQGSHGSANNSVNMCQLIGNGGTWYDALRESGFEGVADIVESRLKNTDYSKLDQSNTTYSASKDGSFWRTYPKNPMFISRALNQGDCTGNYRLTMNFRWTGGNESSRSVEVALLPNSGNMDNKAFATEHGVCFSTEGNSACRSFSKKCN
;
A
#
# COMPACT_ATOMS: atom_id res chain seq x y z
N MET A 1 -7.76 -66.19 -3.44
CA MET A 1 -8.85 -65.29 -3.85
C MET A 1 -8.56 -63.92 -3.26
N SER A 2 -8.22 -62.92 -4.07
CA SER A 2 -8.05 -61.54 -3.60
C SER A 2 -9.43 -61.00 -3.19
N LYS A 3 -9.59 -60.62 -1.92
CA LYS A 3 -10.75 -59.84 -1.48
C LYS A 3 -10.67 -58.48 -2.20
N GLY A 4 -11.44 -58.34 -3.28
CA GLY A 4 -11.60 -57.06 -3.97
C GLY A 4 -12.44 -56.13 -3.11
N PHE A 5 -12.04 -54.85 -3.05
CA PHE A 5 -12.81 -53.78 -2.41
C PHE A 5 -14.24 -53.76 -2.96
N THR A 6 -15.22 -53.52 -2.10
CA THR A 6 -16.62 -53.42 -2.55
C THR A 6 -16.91 -52.03 -3.10
N LEU A 7 -17.79 -51.94 -4.11
CA LEU A 7 -18.25 -50.65 -4.64
C LEU A 7 -18.90 -49.78 -3.56
N ILE A 8 -19.60 -50.40 -2.61
CA ILE A 8 -20.26 -49.68 -1.52
C ILE A 8 -19.26 -49.06 -0.54
N GLU A 9 -18.15 -49.74 -0.23
CA GLU A 9 -17.07 -49.16 0.59
C GLU A 9 -16.51 -47.89 -0.06
N LEU A 10 -16.27 -47.93 -1.38
CA LEU A 10 -15.77 -46.76 -2.09
C LEU A 10 -16.80 -45.63 -2.11
N MET A 11 -18.09 -45.94 -2.31
CA MET A 11 -19.18 -44.97 -2.34
C MET A 11 -19.35 -44.24 -1.00
N VAL A 12 -19.26 -44.95 0.13
CA VAL A 12 -19.35 -44.33 1.46
C VAL A 12 -18.16 -43.41 1.71
N VAL A 13 -16.95 -43.82 1.31
CA VAL A 13 -15.74 -43.00 1.47
C VAL A 13 -15.83 -41.70 0.68
N ILE A 14 -16.20 -41.74 -0.60
CA ILE A 14 -16.32 -40.51 -1.40
C ILE A 14 -17.45 -39.61 -0.89
N SER A 15 -18.51 -40.19 -0.33
CA SER A 15 -19.62 -39.44 0.25
C SER A 15 -19.19 -38.69 1.52
N ILE A 16 -18.47 -39.35 2.42
CA ILE A 16 -17.91 -38.73 3.63
C ILE A 16 -16.87 -37.66 3.25
N MET A 17 -15.96 -37.95 2.31
CA MET A 17 -14.99 -36.98 1.80
C MET A 17 -15.69 -35.75 1.19
N GLY A 18 -16.80 -35.94 0.48
CA GLY A 18 -17.60 -34.84 -0.09
C GLY A 18 -18.18 -33.91 0.98
N ILE A 19 -18.74 -34.47 2.06
CA ILE A 19 -19.29 -33.69 3.18
C ILE A 19 -18.18 -32.90 3.89
N LEU A 20 -17.05 -33.54 4.18
CA LEU A 20 -15.90 -32.88 4.84
C LEU A 20 -15.33 -31.77 3.96
N ALA A 21 -15.18 -32.00 2.66
CA ALA A 21 -14.70 -31.01 1.71
C ALA A 21 -15.64 -29.79 1.64
N ALA A 22 -16.96 -29.99 1.62
CA ALA A 22 -17.93 -28.91 1.55
C ALA A 22 -17.84 -27.94 2.75
N ILE A 23 -17.56 -28.45 3.95
CA ILE A 23 -17.41 -27.63 5.16
C ILE A 23 -16.03 -26.98 5.24
N ALA A 24 -14.97 -27.70 4.84
CA ALA A 24 -13.58 -27.24 4.99
C ALA A 24 -13.17 -26.18 3.96
N VAL A 25 -13.62 -26.31 2.70
CA VAL A 25 -13.17 -25.45 1.59
C VAL A 25 -13.44 -23.95 1.82
N PRO A 26 -14.65 -23.51 2.25
CA PRO A 26 -14.89 -22.09 2.53
C PRO A 26 -13.96 -21.51 3.60
N SER A 27 -13.69 -22.27 4.67
CA SER A 27 -12.77 -21.85 5.75
C SER A 27 -11.33 -21.70 5.26
N LEU A 28 -10.88 -22.64 4.40
CA LEU A 28 -9.53 -22.62 3.84
C LEU A 28 -9.26 -21.37 3.01
N PHE A 29 -10.23 -20.89 2.22
CA PHE A 29 -10.06 -19.66 1.44
C PHE A 29 -9.78 -18.43 2.31
N GLY A 30 -10.47 -18.30 3.45
CA GLY A 30 -10.20 -17.21 4.40
C GLY A 30 -8.81 -17.29 5.04
N VAL A 31 -8.32 -18.50 5.35
CA VAL A 31 -6.96 -18.69 5.89
C VAL A 31 -5.89 -18.35 4.85
N VAL A 32 -6.07 -18.78 3.61
CA VAL A 32 -5.16 -18.45 2.50
C VAL A 32 -5.15 -16.95 2.25
N GLU A 33 -6.31 -16.30 2.26
CA GLU A 33 -6.39 -14.86 2.06
C GLU A 33 -5.71 -14.10 3.20
N LYS A 34 -5.95 -14.46 4.46
CA LYS A 34 -5.24 -13.91 5.61
C LYS A 34 -3.72 -14.09 5.51
N ALA A 35 -3.24 -15.19 4.95
CA ALA A 35 -1.81 -15.41 4.72
C ALA A 35 -1.24 -14.44 3.66
N LYS A 36 -1.98 -14.19 2.58
CA LYS A 36 -1.63 -13.18 1.57
C LYS A 36 -1.61 -11.76 2.16
N GLU A 37 -2.61 -11.41 2.97
CA GLU A 37 -2.66 -10.12 3.67
C GLU A 37 -1.45 -9.91 4.60
N LYS A 38 -1.03 -10.97 5.32
CA LYS A 38 0.20 -10.91 6.13
C LYS A 38 1.45 -10.75 5.27
N SER A 39 1.50 -11.39 4.10
CA SER A 39 2.59 -11.19 3.13
C SER A 39 2.65 -9.75 2.62
N ASP A 40 1.50 -9.13 2.39
CA ASP A 40 1.42 -7.73 2.00
C ASP A 40 1.82 -6.79 3.14
N LEU A 41 1.45 -7.10 4.38
CA LEU A 41 1.94 -6.38 5.55
C LEU A 41 3.47 -6.46 5.66
N LEU A 42 4.10 -7.59 5.36
CA LEU A 42 5.57 -7.70 5.33
C LEU A 42 6.20 -6.75 4.30
N LYS A 43 5.52 -6.47 3.18
CA LYS A 43 5.99 -5.45 2.21
C LYS A 43 6.05 -4.05 2.83
N LEU A 44 5.13 -3.69 3.73
CA LEU A 44 5.19 -2.43 4.47
C LEU A 44 6.42 -2.39 5.40
N TYR A 45 6.75 -3.50 6.08
CA TYR A 45 7.96 -3.56 6.90
C TYR A 45 9.24 -3.41 6.06
N TYR A 46 9.31 -4.05 4.89
CA TYR A 46 10.45 -3.86 3.98
C TYR A 46 10.57 -2.41 3.49
N LEU A 47 9.43 -1.75 3.20
CA LEU A 47 9.43 -0.33 2.88
C LEU A 47 9.94 0.49 4.06
N ARG A 48 9.42 0.27 5.27
CA ARG A 48 9.87 0.98 6.48
C ARG A 48 11.38 0.85 6.68
N ASP A 49 11.90 -0.37 6.58
CA ASP A 49 13.32 -0.64 6.80
C ASP A 49 14.19 -0.01 5.71
N ALA A 50 13.73 0.02 4.45
CA ALA A 50 14.41 0.72 3.38
C ALA A 50 14.41 2.24 3.62
N LEU A 51 13.29 2.84 4.02
CA LEU A 51 13.21 4.27 4.35
C LEU A 51 14.12 4.63 5.54
N ASN A 52 14.16 3.78 6.57
CA ASN A 52 15.04 3.98 7.71
C ASN A 52 16.52 3.92 7.33
N ARG A 53 16.92 2.95 6.50
CA ARG A 53 18.28 2.90 5.94
C ARG A 53 18.60 4.19 5.18
N ALA A 54 17.67 4.64 4.34
CA ALA A 54 17.80 5.86 3.56
C ALA A 54 18.04 7.10 4.46
N LEU A 55 17.33 7.20 5.59
CA LEU A 55 17.50 8.27 6.58
C LEU A 55 18.84 8.19 7.33
N VAL A 56 19.36 6.98 7.57
CA VAL A 56 20.69 6.80 8.18
C VAL A 56 21.80 7.20 7.22
N GLU A 57 21.64 6.90 5.93
CA GLU A 57 22.61 7.28 4.89
C GLU A 57 22.60 8.77 4.60
N ASN A 58 21.43 9.40 4.66
CA ASN A 58 21.25 10.82 4.42
C ASN A 58 20.17 11.40 5.35
N GLU A 59 20.62 11.94 6.48
CA GLU A 59 19.72 12.49 7.51
C GLU A 59 18.83 13.64 6.99
N ASP A 60 19.33 14.40 6.02
CA ASP A 60 18.62 15.55 5.44
C ASP A 60 17.66 15.15 4.31
N ALA A 61 17.64 13.89 3.88
CA ALA A 61 16.83 13.44 2.75
C ALA A 61 15.34 13.73 2.91
N LEU A 62 14.83 13.71 4.16
CA LEU A 62 13.44 14.01 4.47
C LEU A 62 13.07 15.50 4.29
N TYR A 63 14.08 16.37 4.41
CA TYR A 63 13.93 17.82 4.35
C TYR A 63 14.48 18.40 3.04
N ASN A 64 14.92 17.55 2.11
CA ASN A 64 15.46 17.96 0.83
C ASN A 64 14.48 17.65 -0.32
N SER A 65 13.35 18.35 -0.35
CA SER A 65 12.40 18.31 -1.48
C SER A 65 11.94 19.71 -1.88
N ALA A 66 11.55 19.87 -3.14
CA ALA A 66 11.02 21.13 -3.66
C ALA A 66 9.87 21.70 -2.80
N PHE A 67 9.08 20.83 -2.18
CA PHE A 67 8.01 21.20 -1.25
C PHE A 67 8.48 22.08 -0.07
N VAL A 68 9.66 21.81 0.48
CA VAL A 68 10.22 22.53 1.64
C VAL A 68 11.40 23.44 1.29
N SER A 69 11.98 23.32 0.09
CA SER A 69 13.16 24.07 -0.32
C SER A 69 12.88 25.22 -1.30
N THR A 70 11.68 25.33 -1.88
CA THR A 70 11.39 26.32 -2.91
C THR A 70 10.13 27.16 -2.63
N GLY A 71 10.16 28.44 -3.03
CA GLY A 71 9.03 29.38 -3.00
C GLY A 71 8.80 30.08 -1.66
N ASP A 72 7.89 31.07 -1.66
CA ASP A 72 7.62 31.97 -0.54
C ASP A 72 7.08 31.27 0.72
N LYS A 73 6.63 30.01 0.58
CA LYS A 73 6.08 29.19 1.67
C LYS A 73 7.03 28.14 2.21
N ALA A 74 8.30 28.11 1.79
CA ALA A 74 9.27 27.08 2.20
C ALA A 74 9.33 26.89 3.73
N THR A 75 9.46 27.97 4.50
CA THR A 75 9.50 27.94 5.97
C THR A 75 8.20 27.41 6.59
N GLU A 76 7.05 27.81 6.04
CA GLU A 76 5.72 27.33 6.49
C GLU A 76 5.56 25.83 6.19
N ASN A 77 5.97 25.39 5.00
CA ASN A 77 5.92 24.00 4.57
C ASN A 77 6.84 23.12 5.40
N LEU A 78 8.03 23.60 5.75
CA LEU A 78 8.94 22.90 6.66
C LEU A 78 8.32 22.73 8.05
N ALA A 79 7.69 23.77 8.58
CA ALA A 79 6.98 23.68 9.87
C ALA A 79 5.81 22.70 9.80
N LYS A 80 5.01 22.73 8.73
CA LYS A 80 3.92 21.77 8.49
C LYS A 80 4.42 20.34 8.40
N LEU A 81 5.50 20.11 7.65
CA LEU A 81 6.14 18.81 7.52
C LEU A 81 6.54 18.26 8.89
N ARG A 82 7.31 19.03 9.67
CA ARG A 82 7.75 18.63 11.02
C ARG A 82 6.56 18.33 11.94
N ASN A 83 5.54 19.18 11.94
CA ASN A 83 4.33 18.95 12.74
C ASN A 83 3.60 17.68 12.32
N SER A 84 3.46 17.43 11.02
CA SER A 84 2.78 16.26 10.50
C SER A 84 3.54 14.97 10.81
N LEU A 85 4.87 14.96 10.68
CA LEU A 85 5.73 13.82 11.04
C LEU A 85 5.70 13.47 12.53
N ASN A 86 5.36 14.42 13.40
CA ASN A 86 5.21 14.20 14.84
C ASN A 86 3.76 13.88 15.26
N SER A 87 2.82 13.77 14.31
CA SER A 87 1.39 13.65 14.59
C SER A 87 0.79 12.34 14.06
N ALA A 88 -0.46 12.05 14.43
CA ALA A 88 -1.25 10.94 13.88
C ALA A 88 -1.52 11.07 12.37
N SER A 89 -1.49 12.28 11.82
CA SER A 89 -1.70 12.47 10.38
C SER A 89 -0.59 11.86 9.54
N GLY A 90 0.64 11.89 10.03
CA GLY A 90 1.83 11.60 9.24
C GLY A 90 1.90 12.44 7.96
N VAL A 91 2.70 11.98 7.01
CA VAL A 91 2.79 12.54 5.66
C VAL A 91 2.53 11.47 4.62
N ALA A 92 1.86 11.84 3.54
CA ALA A 92 1.53 10.94 2.45
C ALA A 92 2.67 10.88 1.43
N LEU A 93 3.14 9.67 1.12
CA LEU A 93 4.20 9.43 0.14
C LEU A 93 3.63 9.15 -1.24
N PHE A 94 2.61 8.29 -1.32
CA PHE A 94 1.89 8.00 -2.56
C PHE A 94 0.46 7.50 -2.27
N VAL A 95 -0.39 7.58 -3.29
CA VAL A 95 -1.78 7.10 -3.27
C VAL A 95 -1.87 5.81 -4.07
N ILE A 96 -2.60 4.83 -3.53
CA ILE A 96 -3.08 3.68 -4.29
C ILE A 96 -4.60 3.71 -4.39
N GLU A 97 -5.11 3.45 -5.58
CA GLU A 97 -6.53 3.39 -5.87
C GLU A 97 -6.89 2.01 -6.41
N VAL A 98 -7.70 1.29 -5.66
CA VAL A 98 -8.18 -0.05 -6.03
C VAL A 98 -9.62 0.04 -6.52
N LYS A 99 -9.90 -0.66 -7.62
CA LYS A 99 -11.22 -0.72 -8.26
C LYS A 99 -11.43 -2.14 -8.78
N ASN A 100 -12.65 -2.65 -8.66
CA ASN A 100 -12.94 -4.01 -9.12
C ASN A 100 -12.78 -4.12 -10.65
N GLY A 101 -12.18 -5.21 -11.12
CA GLY A 101 -12.00 -5.51 -12.55
C GLY A 101 -10.92 -4.71 -13.30
N VAL A 102 -10.13 -3.87 -12.62
CA VAL A 102 -9.02 -3.12 -13.24
C VAL A 102 -7.79 -3.10 -12.33
N SER A 103 -6.60 -2.90 -12.91
CA SER A 103 -5.34 -2.81 -12.16
C SER A 103 -5.34 -1.64 -11.15
N ILE A 104 -4.61 -1.82 -10.04
CA ILE A 104 -4.40 -0.80 -9.02
C ILE A 104 -3.78 0.46 -9.62
N ASN A 105 -4.33 1.64 -9.37
CA ASN A 105 -3.76 2.89 -9.89
C ASN A 105 -2.90 3.55 -8.81
N VAL A 106 -1.63 3.81 -9.13
CA VAL A 106 -0.65 4.49 -8.26
C VAL A 106 -0.49 5.94 -8.70
N GLN A 107 -0.46 6.86 -7.73
CA GLN A 107 -0.36 8.30 -7.99
C GLN A 107 0.48 8.98 -6.91
N GLY A 108 1.16 10.08 -7.24
CA GLY A 108 1.84 10.91 -6.24
C GLY A 108 0.85 11.71 -5.38
N SER A 109 -0.24 12.19 -5.96
CA SER A 109 -1.27 12.97 -5.28
C SER A 109 -2.68 12.69 -5.82
N HIS A 110 -3.70 13.05 -5.04
CA HIS A 110 -5.11 12.95 -5.40
C HIS A 110 -5.93 13.94 -4.57
N GLY A 111 -6.95 14.59 -5.13
CA GLY A 111 -7.70 15.66 -4.43
C GLY A 111 -8.58 15.19 -3.26
N SER A 112 -8.89 13.90 -3.19
CA SER A 112 -9.68 13.27 -2.10
C SER A 112 -8.90 12.26 -1.26
N ALA A 113 -7.57 12.25 -1.37
CA ALA A 113 -6.65 11.48 -0.53
C ALA A 113 -5.42 12.35 -0.19
N ASN A 114 -4.49 11.91 0.65
CA ASN A 114 -3.37 12.72 1.17
C ASN A 114 -3.77 13.82 2.18
N ASN A 115 -4.42 13.43 3.27
CA ASN A 115 -5.23 14.33 4.09
C ASN A 115 -4.47 15.33 5.00
N SER A 116 -3.15 15.54 4.83
CA SER A 116 -2.39 16.48 5.69
C SER A 116 -1.20 17.13 4.99
N VAL A 117 -0.21 16.35 4.59
CA VAL A 117 0.97 16.84 3.84
C VAL A 117 1.34 15.79 2.81
N ASN A 118 1.47 16.20 1.54
CA ASN A 118 1.90 15.34 0.46
C ASN A 118 3.41 15.51 0.23
N MET A 119 4.15 14.42 0.33
CA MET A 119 5.60 14.35 0.16
C MET A 119 6.01 13.44 -1.00
N CYS A 120 5.15 13.24 -2.01
CA CYS A 120 5.51 12.42 -3.17
C CYS A 120 6.75 12.95 -3.92
N GLN A 121 7.06 14.24 -3.79
CA GLN A 121 8.27 14.86 -4.32
C GLN A 121 9.57 14.35 -3.68
N LEU A 122 9.53 13.72 -2.50
CA LEU A 122 10.72 13.06 -1.92
C LEU A 122 11.20 11.91 -2.81
N ILE A 123 10.28 11.18 -3.42
CA ILE A 123 10.63 10.10 -4.37
C ILE A 123 11.43 10.68 -5.54
N GLY A 124 11.09 11.88 -6.03
CA GLY A 124 11.89 12.56 -7.05
C GLY A 124 12.04 11.75 -8.35
N ASN A 125 13.18 11.94 -9.03
CA ASN A 125 13.58 11.25 -10.26
C ASN A 125 14.88 10.43 -10.07
N GLY A 126 15.11 10.01 -8.83
CA GLY A 126 16.37 9.46 -8.34
C GLY A 126 16.67 9.93 -6.91
N GLY A 127 17.64 9.28 -6.26
CA GLY A 127 18.13 9.65 -4.93
C GLY A 127 17.51 8.84 -3.79
N THR A 128 17.82 9.23 -2.56
CA THR A 128 17.63 8.44 -1.34
C THR A 128 16.25 7.77 -1.21
N TRP A 129 15.15 8.50 -1.41
CA TRP A 129 13.80 7.94 -1.30
C TRP A 129 13.37 7.13 -2.54
N TYR A 130 13.82 7.53 -3.74
CA TYR A 130 13.62 6.76 -4.96
C TYR A 130 14.23 5.36 -4.82
N ASP A 131 15.50 5.31 -4.40
CA ASP A 131 16.28 4.09 -4.26
C ASP A 131 15.67 3.19 -3.17
N ALA A 132 15.27 3.77 -2.04
CA ALA A 132 14.59 3.03 -0.97
C ALA A 132 13.28 2.34 -1.42
N LEU A 133 12.49 2.99 -2.29
CA LEU A 133 11.29 2.34 -2.85
C LEU A 133 11.68 1.18 -3.77
N ARG A 134 12.70 1.35 -4.62
CA ARG A 134 13.14 0.29 -5.52
C ARG A 134 13.69 -0.91 -4.75
N GLU A 135 14.45 -0.68 -3.69
CA GLU A 135 15.01 -1.73 -2.83
C GLU A 135 13.95 -2.52 -2.04
N SER A 136 12.82 -1.88 -1.71
CA SER A 136 11.73 -2.51 -0.96
C SER A 136 10.69 -3.23 -1.83
N GLY A 137 10.92 -3.30 -3.15
CA GLY A 137 9.99 -3.91 -4.10
C GLY A 137 8.80 -3.02 -4.49
N PHE A 138 8.99 -1.70 -4.37
CA PHE A 138 8.07 -0.66 -4.84
C PHE A 138 8.65 0.09 -6.06
N GLU A 139 9.47 -0.57 -6.88
CA GLU A 139 10.14 0.03 -8.04
C GLU A 139 9.16 0.61 -9.06
N GLY A 140 8.02 -0.06 -9.28
CA GLY A 140 6.96 0.47 -10.13
C GLY A 140 6.33 1.74 -9.56
N VAL A 141 6.26 1.89 -8.22
CA VAL A 141 5.76 3.13 -7.60
C VAL A 141 6.74 4.27 -7.81
N ALA A 142 8.04 4.01 -7.61
CA ALA A 142 9.08 5.00 -7.80
C ALA A 142 9.02 5.59 -9.23
N ASP A 143 8.99 4.73 -10.23
CA ASP A 143 8.98 5.13 -11.65
C ASP A 143 7.66 5.80 -12.06
N ILE A 144 6.52 5.35 -11.50
CA ILE A 144 5.22 5.99 -11.73
C ILE A 144 5.21 7.41 -11.16
N VAL A 145 5.64 7.58 -9.91
CA VAL A 145 5.62 8.90 -9.25
C VAL A 145 6.58 9.85 -9.97
N GLU A 146 7.80 9.39 -10.28
CA GLU A 146 8.75 10.14 -11.11
C GLU A 146 8.11 10.61 -12.42
N SER A 147 7.52 9.67 -13.17
CA SER A 147 6.95 9.96 -14.49
C SER A 147 5.81 10.96 -14.41
N ARG A 148 4.98 10.87 -13.36
CA ARG A 148 3.87 11.81 -13.12
C ARG A 148 4.33 13.18 -12.61
N LEU A 149 5.47 13.27 -11.93
CA LEU A 149 6.08 14.55 -11.55
C LEU A 149 6.67 15.28 -12.77
N LYS A 150 7.17 14.53 -13.77
CA LYS A 150 7.74 15.10 -15.01
C LYS A 150 6.68 15.47 -16.05
N ASN A 151 5.63 14.66 -16.20
CA ASN A 151 4.63 14.81 -17.25
C ASN A 151 3.21 14.80 -16.68
N THR A 152 2.46 15.86 -16.95
CA THR A 152 1.00 15.92 -16.70
C THR A 152 0.18 15.34 -17.86
N ASP A 153 0.79 15.16 -19.03
CA ASP A 153 0.18 14.53 -20.21
C ASP A 153 0.38 13.01 -20.17
N TYR A 154 -0.58 12.32 -19.56
CA TYR A 154 -0.51 10.88 -19.34
C TYR A 154 -0.58 10.04 -20.62
N SER A 155 -0.94 10.63 -21.76
CA SER A 155 -0.89 9.96 -23.06
C SER A 155 0.54 9.73 -23.57
N LYS A 156 1.51 10.44 -22.97
CA LYS A 156 2.94 10.36 -23.25
C LYS A 156 3.72 9.56 -22.20
N LEU A 157 3.03 8.92 -21.25
CA LEU A 157 3.70 8.02 -20.32
C LEU A 157 4.37 6.89 -21.10
N ASP A 158 5.62 6.60 -20.73
CA ASP A 158 6.45 5.62 -21.41
C ASP A 158 5.81 4.22 -21.33
N GLN A 159 5.26 3.77 -22.46
CA GLN A 159 4.67 2.43 -22.57
C GLN A 159 5.74 1.32 -22.67
N SER A 160 7.00 1.70 -22.87
CA SER A 160 8.15 0.79 -22.91
C SER A 160 8.84 0.60 -21.55
N ASN A 161 8.43 1.35 -20.53
CA ASN A 161 8.97 1.25 -19.17
C ASN A 161 8.87 -0.20 -18.66
N THR A 162 9.91 -0.71 -18.00
CA THR A 162 9.97 -2.11 -17.57
C THR A 162 9.28 -2.39 -16.25
N THR A 163 9.00 -1.37 -15.43
CA THR A 163 8.47 -1.52 -14.06
C THR A 163 6.99 -1.15 -13.94
N TYR A 164 6.46 -0.32 -14.83
CA TYR A 164 5.04 0.07 -14.83
C TYR A 164 4.40 0.09 -16.22
N SER A 165 3.07 0.05 -16.23
CA SER A 165 2.21 0.19 -17.40
C SER A 165 1.17 1.29 -17.17
N ALA A 166 0.64 1.83 -18.28
CA ALA A 166 -0.50 2.74 -18.26
C ALA A 166 -1.63 2.20 -19.13
N SER A 167 -2.88 2.37 -18.69
CA SER A 167 -4.06 2.06 -19.49
C SER A 167 -5.17 3.07 -19.26
N LYS A 168 -6.03 3.26 -20.26
CA LYS A 168 -7.24 4.08 -20.10
C LYS A 168 -8.33 3.30 -19.35
N ASP A 169 -9.00 3.99 -18.44
CA ASP A 169 -10.24 3.58 -17.78
C ASP A 169 -11.26 4.70 -18.00
N GLY A 170 -12.04 4.57 -19.08
CA GLY A 170 -12.83 5.67 -19.61
C GLY A 170 -11.96 6.87 -20.03
N SER A 171 -12.24 8.05 -19.47
CA SER A 171 -11.50 9.28 -19.75
C SER A 171 -10.23 9.45 -18.90
N PHE A 172 -9.99 8.58 -17.93
CA PHE A 172 -8.87 8.70 -17.00
C PHE A 172 -7.76 7.69 -17.31
N TRP A 173 -6.52 8.10 -17.03
CA TRP A 173 -5.35 7.21 -17.14
C TRP A 173 -5.05 6.56 -15.79
N ARG A 174 -4.88 5.25 -15.81
CA ARG A 174 -4.41 4.45 -14.68
C ARG A 174 -2.96 4.06 -14.94
N THR A 175 -2.10 4.25 -13.94
CA THR A 175 -0.72 3.75 -13.97
C THR A 175 -0.53 2.73 -12.88
N TYR A 176 0.04 1.59 -13.22
CA TYR A 176 0.13 0.46 -12.32
C TYR A 176 1.45 -0.28 -12.50
N PRO A 177 2.07 -0.78 -11.41
CA PRO A 177 3.25 -1.61 -11.49
C PRO A 177 2.99 -2.87 -12.34
N LYS A 178 3.95 -3.26 -13.18
CA LYS A 178 3.92 -4.52 -13.95
C LYS A 178 4.08 -5.73 -13.03
N ASN A 179 4.93 -5.59 -12.02
CA ASN A 179 5.04 -6.52 -10.90
C ASN A 179 4.09 -6.09 -9.78
N PRO A 180 3.12 -6.92 -9.36
CA PRO A 180 2.21 -6.56 -8.29
C PRO A 180 2.96 -6.28 -6.98
N MET A 181 2.71 -5.13 -6.35
CA MET A 181 3.27 -4.80 -5.03
C MET A 181 2.65 -5.64 -3.91
N PHE A 182 1.39 -6.02 -4.09
CA PHE A 182 0.55 -6.70 -3.14
C PHE A 182 -0.11 -7.91 -3.82
N ILE A 183 -0.43 -8.95 -3.05
CA ILE A 183 -1.02 -10.19 -3.55
C ILE A 183 -2.39 -10.52 -2.93
N SER A 184 -2.77 -9.86 -1.83
CA SER A 184 -4.10 -10.02 -1.23
C SER A 184 -5.18 -9.41 -2.12
N ARG A 185 -6.35 -10.02 -2.11
CA ARG A 185 -7.58 -9.44 -2.65
C ARG A 185 -7.89 -8.12 -1.98
N ALA A 186 -7.63 -8.00 -0.67
CA ALA A 186 -7.86 -6.78 0.08
C ALA A 186 -7.15 -5.56 -0.54
N LEU A 187 -5.98 -5.72 -1.18
CA LEU A 187 -5.25 -4.63 -1.82
C LEU A 187 -5.25 -4.66 -3.36
N ASN A 188 -5.89 -5.66 -3.97
CA ASN A 188 -5.99 -5.79 -5.44
C ASN A 188 -7.42 -5.81 -5.98
N GLN A 189 -8.44 -5.88 -5.12
CA GLN A 189 -9.84 -5.79 -5.48
C GLN A 189 -10.45 -4.57 -4.79
N GLY A 190 -11.10 -3.71 -5.58
CA GLY A 190 -11.84 -2.54 -5.07
C GLY A 190 -13.17 -2.91 -4.42
N ASP A 191 -13.77 -1.93 -3.74
CA ASP A 191 -15.11 -2.01 -3.15
C ASP A 191 -16.22 -2.09 -4.23
N CYS A 192 -17.42 -2.50 -3.82
CA CYS A 192 -18.60 -2.87 -4.59
C CYS A 192 -19.15 -1.83 -5.55
N THR A 193 -18.73 -0.55 -5.51
CA THR A 193 -19.29 0.49 -6.38
C THR A 193 -18.33 1.59 -6.85
N GLY A 194 -17.02 1.51 -6.56
CA GLY A 194 -16.11 2.58 -7.00
C GLY A 194 -14.63 2.45 -6.68
N ASN A 195 -13.93 3.57 -6.88
CA ASN A 195 -12.50 3.72 -6.58
C ASN A 195 -12.29 3.87 -5.08
N TYR A 196 -11.76 2.83 -4.43
CA TYR A 196 -11.34 2.91 -3.03
C TYR A 196 -9.88 3.33 -2.95
N ARG A 197 -9.59 4.36 -2.16
CA ARG A 197 -8.27 4.99 -2.08
C ARG A 197 -7.63 4.76 -0.73
N LEU A 198 -6.37 4.35 -0.77
CA LEU A 198 -5.48 4.28 0.37
C LEU A 198 -4.27 5.17 0.10
N THR A 199 -3.69 5.67 1.16
CA THR A 199 -2.49 6.51 1.11
C THR A 199 -1.38 5.81 1.89
N MET A 200 -0.20 5.63 1.29
CA MET A 200 0.97 5.20 2.04
C MET A 200 1.48 6.40 2.81
N ASN A 201 1.28 6.39 4.12
CA ASN A 201 1.76 7.43 5.00
C ASN A 201 2.92 6.94 5.84
N PHE A 202 3.74 7.89 6.27
CA PHE A 202 4.77 7.64 7.25
C PHE A 202 4.88 8.80 8.25
N ARG A 203 5.47 8.52 9.40
CA ARG A 203 5.77 9.50 10.45
C ARG A 203 6.98 9.05 11.25
N TRP A 204 7.54 9.93 12.08
CA TRP A 204 8.58 9.52 13.03
C TRP A 204 8.03 8.47 14.00
N THR A 205 8.83 7.45 14.32
CA THR A 205 8.46 6.42 15.29
C THR A 205 8.09 7.08 16.62
N GLY A 206 6.87 6.81 17.09
CA GLY A 206 6.34 7.43 18.31
C GLY A 206 6.08 8.94 18.20
N GLY A 207 6.01 9.50 16.99
CA GLY A 207 5.81 10.93 16.76
C GLY A 207 6.97 11.80 17.27
N ASN A 208 8.18 11.25 17.29
CA ASN A 208 9.36 11.94 17.83
C ASN A 208 10.54 11.84 16.86
N GLU A 209 10.95 12.98 16.30
CA GLU A 209 12.12 13.11 15.42
C GLU A 209 13.42 12.54 16.01
N SER A 210 13.56 12.57 17.35
CA SER A 210 14.74 12.02 18.03
C SER A 210 14.86 10.49 17.90
N SER A 211 13.78 9.80 17.48
CA SER A 211 13.82 8.37 17.18
C SER A 211 14.74 8.04 16.00
N ARG A 212 14.95 9.00 15.08
CA ARG A 212 15.69 8.82 13.82
C ARG A 212 15.21 7.62 12.99
N SER A 213 13.96 7.19 13.21
CA SER A 213 13.31 6.11 12.48
C SER A 213 11.87 6.48 12.19
N VAL A 214 11.33 5.97 11.08
CA VAL A 214 9.95 6.16 10.66
C VAL A 214 9.17 4.87 10.77
N GLU A 215 7.86 5.03 10.92
CA GLU A 215 6.86 3.99 10.77
C GLU A 215 5.98 4.30 9.57
N VAL A 216 5.44 3.27 8.92
CA VAL A 216 4.59 3.40 7.74
C VAL A 216 3.23 2.74 7.95
N ALA A 217 2.19 3.29 7.32
CA ALA A 217 0.85 2.73 7.37
C ALA A 217 0.08 3.04 6.08
N LEU A 218 -0.81 2.12 5.69
CA LEU A 218 -1.83 2.42 4.69
C LEU A 218 -3.03 3.06 5.35
N LEU A 219 -3.41 4.27 4.91
CA LEU A 219 -4.51 5.03 5.50
C LEU A 219 -5.68 5.15 4.52
N PRO A 220 -6.92 4.83 4.94
CA PRO A 220 -8.13 5.18 4.19
C PRO A 220 -8.36 6.68 4.14
N ASN A 221 -9.34 7.12 3.34
CA ASN A 221 -9.78 8.50 3.39
C ASN A 221 -10.27 8.86 4.80
N SER A 222 -9.85 10.01 5.33
CA SER A 222 -10.02 10.43 6.74
C SER A 222 -9.32 9.55 7.80
N GLY A 223 -8.45 8.61 7.39
CA GLY A 223 -7.63 7.79 8.29
C GLY A 223 -6.45 8.53 8.93
N ASN A 224 -5.86 7.91 9.95
CA ASN A 224 -4.67 8.38 10.66
C ASN A 224 -3.84 7.18 11.16
N MET A 225 -2.60 7.41 11.58
CA MET A 225 -1.66 6.38 11.99
C MET A 225 -1.90 5.83 13.42
N ASP A 226 -2.61 6.55 14.29
CA ASP A 226 -2.80 6.15 15.69
C ASP A 226 -3.82 5.04 15.90
N ASN A 227 -4.96 5.09 15.19
CA ASN A 227 -6.05 4.14 15.40
C ASN A 227 -6.97 3.93 14.19
N LYS A 228 -6.69 4.54 13.05
CA LYS A 228 -7.50 4.49 11.83
C LYS A 228 -6.70 4.07 10.60
N ALA A 229 -5.65 3.27 10.78
CA ALA A 229 -4.96 2.62 9.68
C ALA A 229 -5.87 1.54 9.05
N PHE A 230 -5.58 1.20 7.79
CA PHE A 230 -6.34 0.21 7.04
C PHE A 230 -6.21 -1.17 7.69
N ALA A 231 -7.33 -1.86 7.85
CA ALA A 231 -7.38 -3.22 8.33
C ALA A 231 -8.31 -4.07 7.46
N THR A 232 -7.98 -5.35 7.35
CA THR A 232 -8.74 -6.31 6.53
C THR A 232 -9.83 -7.00 7.35
N GLU A 233 -10.81 -7.58 6.66
CA GLU A 233 -11.87 -8.39 7.29
C GLU A 233 -11.34 -9.58 8.09
N HIS A 234 -10.14 -10.08 7.75
CA HIS A 234 -9.47 -11.15 8.49
C HIS A 234 -8.63 -10.65 9.69
N GLY A 235 -8.65 -9.35 9.98
CA GLY A 235 -8.02 -8.70 11.12
C GLY A 235 -6.53 -8.40 10.95
N VAL A 236 -6.03 -8.25 9.72
CA VAL A 236 -4.64 -7.82 9.46
C VAL A 236 -4.59 -6.30 9.42
N CYS A 237 -3.78 -5.71 10.29
CA CYS A 237 -3.57 -4.26 10.37
C CYS A 237 -2.40 -3.82 9.47
N PHE A 238 -2.65 -2.91 8.52
CA PHE A 238 -1.64 -2.38 7.60
C PHE A 238 -0.95 -1.15 8.18
N SER A 239 -0.24 -1.37 9.29
CA SER A 239 0.64 -0.39 9.94
C SER A 239 1.81 -1.11 10.60
N THR A 240 3.00 -0.53 10.51
CA THR A 240 4.20 -1.05 11.20
C THR A 240 4.25 -0.66 12.68
N GLU A 241 3.36 0.23 13.14
CA GLU A 241 3.12 0.52 14.57
C GLU A 241 2.27 -0.57 15.26
N GLY A 242 1.89 -1.60 14.51
CA GLY A 242 1.16 -2.75 15.03
C GLY A 242 -0.34 -2.48 15.24
N ASN A 243 -0.98 -3.39 15.99
CA ASN A 243 -2.45 -3.47 16.04
C ASN A 243 -3.14 -2.25 16.69
N SER A 244 -2.44 -1.46 17.50
CA SER A 244 -2.99 -0.22 18.06
C SER A 244 -3.43 0.76 16.97
N ALA A 245 -2.73 0.77 15.84
CA ALA A 245 -3.01 1.63 14.70
C ALA A 245 -4.35 1.33 14.01
N CYS A 246 -4.99 0.18 14.27
CA CYS A 246 -6.21 -0.25 13.60
C CYS A 246 -7.40 -0.46 14.55
N ARG A 247 -7.43 0.19 15.72
CA ARG A 247 -8.52 0.03 16.71
C ARG A 247 -9.90 0.44 16.16
N SER A 248 -9.95 1.39 15.22
CA SER A 248 -11.16 1.76 14.49
C SER A 248 -11.18 0.98 13.18
N PHE A 249 -11.95 -0.10 13.15
CA PHE A 249 -12.09 -0.91 11.94
C PHE A 249 -12.85 -0.11 10.87
N SER A 250 -12.16 0.29 9.81
CA SER A 250 -12.82 0.80 8.60
C SER A 250 -12.99 -0.37 7.65
N LYS A 251 -14.21 -0.91 7.56
CA LYS A 251 -14.51 -1.89 6.51
C LYS A 251 -14.39 -1.20 5.15
N LYS A 252 -13.87 -1.93 4.16
CA LYS A 252 -14.03 -1.52 2.75
C LYS A 252 -15.49 -1.57 2.30
N CYS A 253 -16.29 -2.47 2.87
CA CYS A 253 -17.70 -2.69 2.52
C CYS A 253 -18.50 -2.91 3.81
N ASN A 254 -19.68 -2.29 3.96
CA ASN A 254 -20.60 -2.62 5.06
C ASN A 254 -21.13 -4.05 4.95
#